data_AF-A0A063ZBY9-F1
#
_entry.id   AF-A0A063ZBY9-F1
#
_cell.length_a   1.000
_cell.length_b   1.000
_cell.length_c   1.000
_cell.angle_alpha   90.00
_cell.angle_beta   90.00
_cell.angle_gamma   90.00
#
_symmetry.space_group_name_H-M   'P 1'
#
loop_
_entity.id
_entity.type
_entity.pdbx_description
1 polymer ?
#
loop_
_entity_poly.entity_id
_entity_poly.type
_entity_poly.pdbx_seq_one_letter_code
_entity_poly.pdbx_strand_id
1 'polypeptide(L)'
;LFLIPTSFTTSLFVEGSHGGALKRNVLKSLAGIFALLVPAVVALFLFGEYILGLIGPDYVAGLELVKVLAISSFFFSFSEVFIAIKKVQYGLKSLIVISAIIFILLLGSSYFLMLQFGILGVGYAWILTYALIGIVVVLSMVRRYVL
;
A
#
# COMPACT_ATOMS: atom_id res chain seq x y z
N LEU A 1 9.76 -0.85 -3.13
CA LEU A 1 8.96 -0.99 -1.90
C LEU A 1 7.56 -1.51 -2.19
N PHE A 2 6.72 -0.81 -2.98
CA PHE A 2 5.35 -1.26 -3.30
C PHE A 2 5.24 -2.60 -4.05
N LEU A 3 6.31 -3.04 -4.73
CA LEU A 3 6.36 -4.37 -5.38
C LEU A 3 6.34 -5.54 -4.39
N ILE A 4 6.79 -5.32 -3.16
CA ILE A 4 6.82 -6.37 -2.13
C ILE A 4 5.38 -6.81 -1.83
N PRO A 5 4.46 -5.93 -1.34
CA PRO A 5 3.09 -6.33 -1.07
C PRO A 5 2.37 -6.89 -2.31
N THR A 6 2.49 -6.28 -3.49
CA THR A 6 1.79 -6.79 -4.68
C THR A 6 2.19 -8.22 -5.07
N SER A 7 3.46 -8.58 -4.88
CA SER A 7 3.96 -9.94 -5.14
C SER A 7 3.34 -10.95 -4.18
N PHE A 8 3.35 -10.64 -2.88
CA PHE A 8 2.74 -11.51 -1.86
C PHE A 8 1.23 -11.62 -1.99
N THR A 9 0.54 -10.54 -2.37
CA THR A 9 -0.92 -10.53 -2.51
C THR A 9 -1.38 -11.24 -3.78
N THR A 10 -0.55 -11.27 -4.81
CA THR A 10 -0.77 -12.12 -6.00
C THR A 10 -0.69 -13.60 -5.62
N SER A 11 0.33 -14.02 -4.87
CA SER A 11 0.43 -15.40 -4.34
C SER A 11 -0.76 -15.75 -3.46
N LEU A 12 -1.13 -14.85 -2.54
CA LEU A 12 -2.28 -15.01 -1.65
C LEU A 12 -3.58 -15.22 -2.42
N PHE A 13 -3.79 -14.46 -3.49
CA PHE A 13 -4.97 -14.59 -4.34
C PHE A 13 -5.01 -15.97 -5.01
N VAL A 14 -3.91 -16.41 -5.63
CA VAL A 14 -3.83 -17.71 -6.31
C VAL A 14 -4.05 -18.86 -5.31
N GLU A 15 -3.35 -18.86 -4.18
CA GLU A 15 -3.48 -19.91 -3.16
C GLU A 15 -4.87 -19.91 -2.52
N GLY A 16 -5.44 -18.73 -2.28
CA GLY A 16 -6.79 -18.57 -1.72
C GLY A 16 -7.87 -19.11 -2.64
N SER A 17 -7.74 -18.91 -3.96
CA SER A 17 -8.68 -19.42 -4.96
C SER A 17 -8.66 -20.96 -5.10
N HIS A 18 -7.57 -21.63 -4.73
CA HIS A 18 -7.45 -23.09 -4.77
C HIS A 18 -7.84 -23.79 -3.45
N GLY A 19 -8.55 -23.10 -2.54
CA GLY A 19 -9.02 -23.68 -1.29
C GLY A 19 -7.98 -23.71 -0.16
N GLY A 20 -6.88 -22.95 -0.28
CA GLY A 20 -5.93 -22.77 0.79
C GLY A 20 -6.55 -22.12 2.05
N ALA A 21 -5.97 -22.39 3.22
CA ALA A 21 -6.42 -21.81 4.48
C ALA A 21 -6.21 -20.27 4.49
N LEU A 22 -7.22 -19.52 4.06
CA LEU A 22 -7.14 -18.08 3.79
C LEU A 22 -6.56 -17.28 4.98
N LYS A 23 -7.03 -17.53 6.21
CA LYS A 23 -6.52 -16.83 7.40
C LYS A 23 -5.01 -17.05 7.61
N ARG A 24 -4.55 -18.30 7.44
CA ARG A 24 -3.13 -18.65 7.57
C ARG A 24 -2.30 -18.00 6.48
N ASN A 25 -2.78 -18.02 5.24
CA ASN A 25 -2.08 -17.44 4.11
C ASN A 25 -2.00 -15.92 4.22
N VAL A 26 -3.06 -15.25 4.71
CA VAL A 26 -3.04 -13.80 5.01
C VAL A 26 -1.96 -13.46 6.03
N LEU A 27 -1.87 -14.20 7.15
CA LEU A 27 -0.86 -13.96 8.18
C LEU A 27 0.56 -14.20 7.66
N LYS A 28 0.75 -15.27 6.87
CA LYS A 28 2.03 -15.55 6.21
C LYS A 28 2.42 -14.44 5.23
N SER A 29 1.49 -13.96 4.41
CA SER A 29 1.73 -12.87 3.48
C SER A 29 2.09 -11.58 4.22
N LEU A 30 1.33 -11.19 5.26
CA LEU A 30 1.66 -10.00 6.06
C LEU A 30 3.04 -10.11 6.71
N ALA A 31 3.35 -11.26 7.31
CA ALA A 31 4.66 -11.49 7.90
C ALA A 31 5.79 -11.37 6.86
N GLY A 32 5.64 -12.00 5.70
CA GLY A 32 6.62 -11.93 4.61
C GLY A 32 6.76 -10.51 4.03
N ILE A 33 5.64 -9.80 3.87
CA ILE A 33 5.64 -8.40 3.43
C ILE A 33 6.43 -7.55 4.40
N PHE A 34 6.11 -7.55 5.70
CA PHE A 34 6.79 -6.68 6.65
C PHE A 34 8.23 -7.12 6.94
N ALA A 35 8.52 -8.42 6.88
CA ALA A 35 9.89 -8.92 7.01
C ALA A 35 10.83 -8.38 5.92
N LEU A 36 10.32 -8.12 4.71
CA LEU A 36 11.10 -7.53 3.62
C LEU A 36 10.93 -6.01 3.53
N LEU A 37 9.74 -5.49 3.82
CA LEU A 37 9.43 -4.08 3.67
C LEU A 37 10.12 -3.24 4.73
N VAL A 38 10.13 -3.65 6.00
CA VAL A 38 10.77 -2.92 7.09
C VAL A 38 12.27 -2.72 6.83
N PRO A 39 13.09 -3.75 6.57
CA PRO A 39 14.52 -3.54 6.30
C PRO A 39 14.75 -2.77 5.01
N ALA A 40 13.93 -2.94 3.97
CA ALA A 40 14.05 -2.17 2.74
C ALA A 40 13.77 -0.68 2.96
N VAL A 41 12.78 -0.33 3.77
CA VAL A 41 12.51 1.07 4.16
C VAL A 41 13.67 1.62 4.99
N VAL A 42 14.15 0.88 6.00
CA VAL A 42 15.29 1.31 6.82
C VAL A 42 16.53 1.55 5.97
N ALA A 43 16.85 0.62 5.06
CA ALA A 43 17.96 0.78 4.12
C ALA A 43 17.78 2.02 3.23
N LEU A 44 16.57 2.29 2.75
CA LEU A 44 16.29 3.51 1.97
C LEU A 44 16.45 4.78 2.80
N PHE A 45 16.12 4.77 4.09
CA PHE A 45 16.31 5.93 4.96
C PHE A 45 17.78 6.21 5.24
N LEU A 46 18.60 5.16 5.38
CA LEU A 46 20.03 5.26 5.66
C LEU A 46 20.86 5.54 4.40
N PHE A 47 20.52 4.89 3.28
CA PHE A 47 21.32 4.90 2.05
C PHE A 47 20.65 5.62 0.88
N GLY A 48 19.47 6.21 1.07
CA GLY A 48 18.68 6.80 -0.02
C GLY A 48 19.39 7.90 -0.78
N GLU A 49 20.17 8.74 -0.11
CA GLU A 49 20.98 9.79 -0.75
C GLU A 49 22.04 9.20 -1.67
N TYR A 50 22.77 8.17 -1.22
CA TYR A 50 23.73 7.45 -2.05
C TYR A 50 23.06 6.79 -3.25
N ILE A 51 21.91 6.11 -3.04
CA ILE A 51 21.16 5.42 -4.09
C ILE A 51 20.70 6.42 -5.17
N LEU A 52 20.10 7.54 -4.76
CA LEU A 52 19.63 8.57 -5.70
C LEU A 52 20.79 9.32 -6.35
N GLY A 53 21.89 9.52 -5.62
CA GLY A 53 23.11 10.16 -6.13
C GLY A 53 23.76 9.40 -7.29
N LEU A 54 23.60 8.07 -7.35
CA LEU A 54 24.03 7.27 -8.51
C LEU A 54 23.26 7.60 -9.80
N ILE A 55 22.04 8.12 -9.66
CA ILE A 55 21.17 8.50 -10.79
C ILE A 55 21.46 9.96 -11.18
N GLY A 56 21.57 10.85 -10.19
CA GLY A 56 21.96 12.24 -10.40
C GLY A 56 21.57 13.15 -9.24
N PRO A 57 22.17 14.35 -9.14
CA PRO A 57 21.92 15.28 -8.05
C PRO A 57 20.46 15.76 -7.97
N ASP A 58 19.79 15.92 -9.11
CA ASP A 58 18.37 16.32 -9.15
C ASP A 58 17.44 15.27 -8.52
N TYR A 59 17.84 13.99 -8.51
CA TYR A 59 17.08 12.92 -7.87
C TYR A 59 17.23 12.95 -6.35
N VAL A 60 18.38 13.40 -5.84
CA VAL A 60 18.61 13.58 -4.41
C VAL A 60 17.67 14.64 -3.84
N ALA A 61 17.34 15.68 -4.61
CA ALA A 61 16.35 16.69 -4.22
C ALA A 61 14.95 16.08 -3.98
N GLY A 62 14.64 14.95 -4.64
CA GLY A 62 13.40 14.19 -4.44
C GLY A 62 13.41 13.22 -3.25
N LEU A 63 14.52 13.09 -2.51
CA LEU A 63 14.67 12.08 -1.45
C LEU A 63 13.59 12.18 -0.37
N GLU A 64 13.17 13.39 -0.01
CA GLU A 64 12.11 13.58 0.98
C GLU A 64 10.79 12.95 0.53
N LEU A 65 10.40 13.15 -0.74
CA LEU A 65 9.23 12.49 -1.32
C LEU A 65 9.38 10.97 -1.30
N VAL A 66 10.56 10.46 -1.65
CA VAL A 66 10.83 9.02 -1.66
C VAL A 66 10.68 8.44 -0.25
N LYS A 67 11.14 9.15 0.80
CA LYS A 67 10.95 8.76 2.20
C LYS A 67 9.48 8.75 2.60
N VAL A 68 8.70 9.75 2.19
CA VAL A 68 7.24 9.81 2.45
C VAL A 68 6.52 8.64 1.76
N LEU A 69 6.85 8.35 0.49
CA LEU A 69 6.30 7.19 -0.23
C LEU A 69 6.75 5.86 0.38
N ALA A 70 7.98 5.79 0.91
CA ALA A 70 8.44 4.60 1.61
C ALA A 70 7.61 4.33 2.87
N ILE A 71 7.24 5.37 3.64
CA ILE A 71 6.32 5.22 4.77
C ILE A 71 4.92 4.85 4.29
N SER A 72 4.43 5.45 3.19
CA SER A 72 3.09 5.15 2.66
C SER A 72 2.94 3.68 2.23
N SER A 73 4.05 3.01 1.90
CA SER A 73 4.06 1.59 1.54
C SER A 73 3.57 0.65 2.64
N PHE A 74 3.68 1.02 3.92
CA PHE A 74 3.11 0.24 5.03
C PHE A 74 1.58 0.26 4.98
N PHE A 75 0.96 1.43 4.77
CA PHE A 75 -0.49 1.57 4.64
C PHE A 75 -1.02 0.90 3.36
N PHE A 76 -0.28 1.07 2.26
CA PHE A 76 -0.55 0.40 1.00
C PHE A 76 -0.59 -1.13 1.17
N SER A 77 0.35 -1.70 1.93
CA SER A 77 0.45 -3.15 2.15
C SER A 77 -0.81 -3.73 2.79
N PHE A 78 -1.40 -3.04 3.77
CA PHE A 78 -2.66 -3.48 4.38
C PHE A 78 -3.82 -3.46 3.38
N SER A 79 -3.89 -2.41 2.57
CA SER A 79 -4.94 -2.26 1.55
C SER A 79 -4.82 -3.33 0.47
N GLU A 80 -3.60 -3.63 0.01
CA GLU A 80 -3.33 -4.70 -0.96
C GLU A 80 -3.73 -6.08 -0.45
N VAL A 81 -3.38 -6.41 0.80
CA VAL A 81 -3.75 -7.71 1.40
C VAL A 81 -5.27 -7.84 1.48
N PHE A 82 -5.97 -6.78 1.86
CA PHE A 82 -7.42 -6.78 1.87
C PHE A 82 -8.03 -6.94 0.48
N ILE A 83 -7.52 -6.22 -0.51
CA ILE A 83 -7.96 -6.34 -1.90
C ILE A 83 -7.80 -7.80 -2.35
N ALA A 84 -6.68 -8.46 -2.04
CA ALA A 84 -6.51 -9.89 -2.33
C ALA A 84 -7.53 -10.79 -1.62
N ILE A 85 -7.79 -10.56 -0.33
CA ILE A 85 -8.84 -11.29 0.41
C ILE A 85 -10.20 -11.11 -0.29
N LYS A 86 -10.54 -9.89 -0.70
CA LYS A 86 -11.79 -9.60 -1.40
C LYS A 86 -11.85 -10.23 -2.79
N LYS A 87 -10.73 -10.32 -3.52
CA LYS A 87 -10.65 -11.04 -4.80
C LYS A 87 -10.94 -12.54 -4.63
N VAL A 88 -10.50 -13.13 -3.51
CA VAL A 88 -10.77 -14.54 -3.20
C VAL A 88 -12.23 -14.77 -2.75
N GLN A 89 -12.77 -13.88 -1.91
CA GLN A 89 -14.10 -14.06 -1.30
C GLN A 89 -15.28 -13.55 -2.14
N TYR A 90 -15.08 -12.53 -3.00
CA TYR A 90 -16.16 -11.83 -3.71
C TYR A 90 -15.88 -11.74 -5.21
N GLY A 91 -16.95 -11.55 -5.99
CA GLY A 91 -16.84 -11.18 -7.40
C GLY A 91 -16.32 -9.75 -7.63
N LEU A 92 -15.86 -9.49 -8.86
CA LEU A 92 -15.21 -8.24 -9.31
C LEU A 92 -15.98 -6.94 -8.99
N LYS A 93 -17.31 -6.97 -8.81
CA LYS A 93 -18.13 -5.77 -8.60
C LYS A 93 -17.70 -4.94 -7.38
N SER A 94 -17.42 -5.60 -6.25
CA SER A 94 -16.97 -4.89 -5.03
C SER A 94 -15.58 -4.29 -5.20
N LEU A 95 -14.73 -4.89 -6.03
CA LEU A 95 -13.38 -4.39 -6.30
C LEU A 95 -13.42 -3.13 -7.14
N ILE A 96 -14.28 -3.07 -8.15
CA ILE A 96 -14.42 -1.88 -9.01
C ILE A 96 -14.76 -0.65 -8.15
N VAL A 97 -15.67 -0.79 -7.18
CA VAL A 97 -16.05 0.30 -6.28
C VAL A 97 -14.87 0.76 -5.41
N ILE A 98 -14.13 -0.18 -4.80
CA ILE A 98 -12.96 0.17 -3.97
C ILE A 98 -11.88 0.86 -4.81
N SER A 99 -11.59 0.35 -6.01
CA SER A 99 -10.62 0.96 -6.92
C SER A 99 -11.05 2.35 -7.36
N ALA A 100 -12.34 2.57 -7.64
CA ALA A 100 -12.86 3.90 -7.98
C ALA A 100 -12.73 4.88 -6.81
N ILE A 101 -13.00 4.44 -5.57
CA ILE A 101 -12.81 5.28 -4.37
C ILE A 101 -11.34 5.62 -4.18
N ILE A 102 -10.43 4.64 -4.30
CA ILE A 102 -8.98 4.88 -4.23
C ILE A 102 -8.56 5.89 -5.29
N PHE A 103 -9.02 5.72 -6.53
CA PHE A 103 -8.70 6.63 -7.63
C PHE A 103 -9.15 8.07 -7.35
N ILE A 104 -10.41 8.26 -6.96
CA ILE A 104 -10.98 9.58 -6.68
C ILE A 104 -10.26 10.24 -5.49
N LEU A 105 -10.06 9.50 -4.40
CA LEU A 105 -9.35 10.01 -3.22
C LEU A 105 -7.92 10.37 -3.56
N LEU A 106 -7.17 9.48 -4.22
CA LEU A 106 -5.77 9.70 -4.53
C LEU A 106 -5.60 10.87 -5.48
N LEU A 107 -6.37 10.93 -6.56
CA LEU A 107 -6.27 12.00 -7.55
C LEU A 107 -6.73 13.35 -6.98
N GLY A 108 -7.87 13.37 -6.30
CA GLY A 108 -8.43 14.58 -5.70
C GLY A 108 -7.55 15.15 -4.59
N SER A 109 -7.07 14.30 -3.68
CA SER A 109 -6.16 14.72 -2.61
C SER A 109 -4.78 15.09 -3.13
N SER A 110 -4.26 14.41 -4.17
CA SER A 110 -2.99 14.77 -4.80
C SER A 110 -3.06 16.17 -5.39
N TYR A 111 -4.11 16.47 -6.17
CA TYR A 111 -4.29 17.80 -6.75
C TYR A 111 -4.33 18.88 -5.67
N PHE A 112 -5.15 18.69 -4.63
CA PHE A 112 -5.30 19.67 -3.56
C PHE A 112 -4.02 19.86 -2.74
N LEU A 113 -3.36 18.77 -2.33
CA LEU A 113 -2.15 18.81 -1.51
C LEU A 113 -0.93 19.29 -2.30
N MET A 114 -0.88 19.06 -3.62
CA MET A 114 0.18 19.60 -4.46
C MET A 114 0.18 21.13 -4.50
N LEU A 115 -1.00 21.76 -4.46
CA LEU A 115 -1.10 23.23 -4.41
C LEU A 115 -0.47 23.82 -3.15
N GLN A 116 -0.43 23.05 -2.05
CA GLN A 116 0.07 23.51 -0.74
C GLN A 116 1.51 23.07 -0.48
N PHE A 117 1.88 21.84 -0.88
CA PHE A 117 3.14 21.19 -0.51
C PHE A 117 4.02 20.82 -1.72
N GLY A 118 3.66 21.25 -2.93
CA GLY A 118 4.35 20.85 -4.15
C GLY A 118 4.31 19.33 -4.36
N ILE A 119 5.39 18.75 -4.89
CA ILE A 119 5.46 17.31 -5.17
C ILE A 119 5.27 16.44 -3.91
N LEU A 120 5.63 16.94 -2.71
CA LEU A 120 5.41 16.24 -1.43
C LEU A 120 3.92 16.00 -1.15
N GLY A 121 3.06 16.88 -1.67
CA GLY A 121 1.61 16.73 -1.58
C GLY A 121 1.12 15.39 -2.14
N VAL A 122 1.78 14.86 -3.17
CA VAL A 122 1.48 13.52 -3.72
C VAL A 122 1.80 12.42 -2.72
N GLY A 123 2.90 12.54 -1.99
CA GLY A 123 3.27 11.60 -0.93
C GLY A 123 2.25 11.59 0.20
N TYR A 124 1.80 12.77 0.65
CA TYR A 124 0.77 12.90 1.67
C TYR A 124 -0.60 12.38 1.20
N ALA A 125 -0.98 12.66 -0.04
CA ALA A 125 -2.18 12.11 -0.67
C ALA A 125 -2.17 10.57 -0.68
N TRP A 126 -1.01 9.98 -0.94
CA TRP A 126 -0.80 8.53 -0.88
C TRP A 126 -1.09 7.99 0.53
N ILE A 127 -0.45 8.56 1.55
CA ILE A 127 -0.65 8.15 2.95
C ILE A 127 -2.12 8.29 3.34
N LEU A 128 -2.72 9.46 3.08
CA LEU A 128 -4.10 9.76 3.42
C LEU A 128 -5.06 8.76 2.78
N THR A 129 -4.90 8.50 1.48
CA THR A 129 -5.78 7.58 0.74
C THR A 129 -5.71 6.17 1.32
N TYR A 130 -4.50 5.61 1.47
CA TYR A 130 -4.36 4.24 1.96
C TYR A 130 -4.63 4.09 3.46
N ALA A 131 -4.44 5.14 4.26
CA ALA A 131 -4.86 5.16 5.65
C ALA A 131 -6.39 5.13 5.79
N LEU A 132 -7.11 5.97 5.03
CA LEU A 132 -8.57 6.00 5.02
C LEU A 132 -9.16 4.67 4.54
N ILE A 133 -8.61 4.11 3.46
CA ILE A 133 -9.03 2.79 2.97
C ILE A 133 -8.73 1.72 4.02
N GLY A 134 -7.56 1.74 4.65
CA GLY A 134 -7.22 0.83 5.74
C GLY A 134 -8.23 0.87 6.89
N ILE A 135 -8.69 2.05 7.29
CA ILE A 135 -9.72 2.21 8.33
C ILE A 135 -11.06 1.61 7.88
N VAL A 136 -11.53 1.96 6.68
CA VAL A 136 -12.78 1.42 6.11
C VAL A 136 -12.73 -0.11 6.04
N VAL A 137 -11.58 -0.65 5.66
CA VAL A 137 -11.30 -2.08 5.61
C VAL A 137 -11.44 -2.73 6.99
N VAL A 138 -10.72 -2.22 8.00
CA VAL A 138 -10.76 -2.78 9.36
C VAL A 138 -12.19 -2.74 9.89
N LEU A 139 -12.89 -1.63 9.74
CA LEU A 139 -14.29 -1.49 10.17
C LEU A 139 -15.21 -2.49 9.45
N SER A 140 -15.02 -2.71 8.15
CA SER A 140 -15.81 -3.66 7.38
C SER A 140 -15.56 -5.12 7.79
N MET A 141 -14.34 -5.45 8.23
CA MET A 141 -14.00 -6.78 8.72
C MET A 141 -14.56 -7.02 10.13
N VAL A 142 -14.43 -6.06 11.04
CA VAL A 142 -14.94 -6.18 12.41
C VAL A 142 -16.46 -6.38 12.41
N ARG A 143 -17.22 -5.62 11.62
CA ARG A 143 -18.68 -5.74 11.53
C ARG A 143 -19.18 -7.10 11.05
N ARG A 144 -18.32 -7.91 10.42
CA ARG A 144 -18.72 -9.17 9.78
C ARG A 144 -18.33 -10.43 10.55
N TYR A 145 -17.47 -10.28 11.56
CA TYR A 145 -17.09 -11.36 12.46
C TYR A 145 -17.68 -11.18 13.87
N VAL A 146 -18.19 -9.98 14.19
CA VAL A 146 -18.81 -9.65 15.49
C VAL A 146 -20.36 -9.70 15.44
N LEU A 147 -20.95 -9.69 14.24
CA LEU A 147 -22.40 -9.90 13.99
C LEU A 147 -22.58 -11.21 13.19
#